data_AF-A0AAX6G5M1-F1
#
_entry.id   AF-A0AAX6G5M1-F1
#
_cell.length_a   1.000
_cell.length_b   1.000
_cell.length_c   1.000
_cell.angle_alpha   90.00
_cell.angle_beta   90.00
_cell.angle_gamma   90.00
#
_symmetry.space_group_name_H-M   'P 1'
#
loop_
_entity.id
_entity.type
_entity.pdbx_description
1 polymer ?
#
loop_
_entity_poly.entity_id
_entity_poly.type
_entity_poly.pdbx_seq_one_letter_code
_entity_poly.pdbx_strand_id
1 'polypeptide(L)' 'MTVNDWTAFCGSDTTATELSVIESVFKLREAQPSSIVDEMRKSLIDSYV' A
#
# COMPACT_ATOMS: atom_id res chain seq x y z
N MET A 1 -1.58 -1.24 16.61
CA MET A 1 -1.62 -1.36 15.14
C MET A 1 -1.52 0.04 14.54
N THR A 2 -0.69 0.19 13.52
CA THR A 2 -0.63 1.41 12.69
C THR A 2 -0.62 1.00 11.23
N VAL A 3 -1.34 1.74 10.39
CA VAL A 3 -1.49 1.43 8.96
C VAL A 3 -1.35 2.70 8.12
N ASN A 4 -0.74 2.57 6.95
CA ASN A 4 -0.77 3.55 5.88
C ASN A 4 -1.21 2.86 4.57
N ASP A 5 -1.21 3.62 3.48
CA ASP A 5 -1.77 3.19 2.19
C ASP A 5 -1.07 1.95 1.57
N TRP A 6 0.13 1.58 2.05
CA TRP A 6 0.91 0.48 1.49
C TRP A 6 1.49 -0.48 2.54
N THR A 7 1.26 -0.28 3.83
CA THR A 7 1.86 -1.08 4.91
C THR A 7 1.01 -1.02 6.18
N ALA A 8 0.86 -2.16 6.84
CA ALA A 8 0.31 -2.27 8.18
C ALA A 8 1.31 -2.96 9.13
N PHE A 9 1.46 -2.41 10.33
CA PHE A 9 2.21 -3.01 11.42
C PHE A 9 1.25 -3.50 12.49
N CYS A 10 1.34 -4.80 12.78
CA CYS A 10 0.47 -5.53 13.73
C CYS A 10 1.30 -6.12 14.88
N GLY A 11 0.62 -6.52 15.96
CA GLY A 11 1.25 -7.22 17.08
C GLY A 11 1.68 -8.64 16.69
N SER A 12 2.67 -9.20 17.39
CA SER A 12 3.16 -10.57 17.13
C SER A 12 2.15 -11.67 17.46
N ASP A 13 1.11 -11.32 18.22
CA ASP A 13 -0.03 -12.15 18.59
C ASP A 13 -1.12 -12.21 17.51
N THR A 14 -1.06 -11.34 16.49
CA THR A 14 -2.04 -11.32 15.39
C THR A 14 -1.90 -12.57 14.53
N THR A 15 -3.01 -13.27 14.34
CA THR A 15 -3.06 -14.52 13.57
C THR A 15 -3.02 -14.28 12.06
N ALA A 16 -2.64 -15.31 11.29
CA ALA A 16 -2.61 -15.23 9.83
C ALA A 16 -4.00 -14.89 9.22
N THR A 17 -5.08 -15.35 9.84
CA THR A 17 -6.45 -15.08 9.38
C THR A 17 -6.83 -13.62 9.59
N GLU A 18 -6.51 -13.05 10.77
CA GLU A 18 -6.72 -11.62 11.02
C GLU A 18 -5.88 -10.77 10.07
N LEU A 19 -4.62 -11.15 9.83
CA LEU A 19 -3.75 -10.47 8.88
C LEU A 19 -4.31 -10.51 7.45
N SER A 20 -4.91 -11.63 7.04
CA SER A 20 -5.57 -11.78 5.73
C SER A 20 -6.77 -10.83 5.58
N VAL A 21 -7.56 -10.65 6.64
CA VAL A 21 -8.67 -9.69 6.65
C VAL A 21 -8.15 -8.26 6.57
N ILE A 22 -7.09 -7.93 7.32
CA ILE A 22 -6.46 -6.60 7.31
C ILE A 22 -5.95 -6.27 5.90
N GLU A 23 -5.21 -7.19 5.28
CA GLU A 23 -4.72 -7.02 3.90
C GLU A 23 -5.86 -6.79 2.89
N SER A 24 -6.97 -7.53 3.05
CA SER A 24 -8.12 -7.42 2.14
C SER A 24 -8.91 -6.12 2.34
N VAL A 25 -9.09 -5.66 3.59
CA VAL A 25 -9.87 -4.45 3.89
C VAL A 25 -9.10 -3.19 3.49
N PHE A 26 -7.79 -3.16 3.76
CA PHE A 26 -6.93 -2.02 3.43
C PHE A 26 -6.31 -2.11 2.04
N LYS A 27 -6.58 -3.18 1.28
CA LYS A 27 -6.09 -3.39 -0.10
C LYS A 27 -4.56 -3.28 -0.22
N LEU A 28 -3.83 -3.68 0.82
CA LEU A 28 -2.37 -3.49 0.92
C LEU A 28 -1.58 -4.24 -0.16
N ARG A 29 -2.16 -5.29 -0.77
CA ARG A 29 -1.55 -6.05 -1.87
C ARG A 29 -1.79 -5.42 -3.26
N GLU A 30 -2.78 -4.53 -3.36
CA GLU A 30 -3.09 -3.75 -4.57
C GLU A 30 -2.28 -2.45 -4.63
N ALA A 31 -1.77 -1.99 -3.48
CA ALA A 31 -0.79 -0.91 -3.38
C ALA A 31 0.55 -1.36 -4.00
N GLN A 32 0.60 -1.46 -5.33
CA GLN A 32 1.81 -1.77 -6.05
C GLN A 32 2.80 -0.60 -5.87
N PRO A 33 4.07 -0.84 -5.51
CA PRO A 33 5.10 0.21 -5.48
C PRO A 33 5.23 0.95 -6.82
N SER A 34 4.86 0.29 -7.92
CA SER A 34 4.86 0.88 -9.27
C SER A 34 3.84 1.99 -9.45
N SER A 35 2.72 1.99 -8.71
CA SER A 35 1.67 3.01 -8.82
C SER A 35 2.21 4.39 -8.49
N ILE A 36 2.96 4.49 -7.38
CA ILE A 36 3.63 5.72 -6.93
C ILE A 36 4.72 6.14 -7.91
N VAL A 37 5.51 5.20 -8.42
CA VAL A 37 6.57 5.50 -9.40
C VAL A 37 5.97 5.99 -10.71
N ASP A 38 4.87 5.40 -11.17
CA ASP A 38 4.20 5.79 -12.41
C ASP A 38 3.47 7.13 -12.25
N GLU A 39 2.88 7.40 -11.09
CA GLU A 39 2.29 8.70 -10.78
C GLU A 39 3.35 9.81 -10.72
N MET A 40 4.49 9.56 -10.06
CA MET A 40 5.63 10.48 -10.05
C MET A 40 6.20 10.72 -11.46
N ARG A 41 6.35 9.67 -12.27
CA ARG A 41 6.79 9.80 -13.66
C ARG A 41 5.81 10.62 -14.48
N LYS A 42 4.51 10.38 -14.32
CA LYS A 42 3.46 11.11 -15.04
C LYS A 42 3.49 12.61 -14.71
N SER A 43 3.63 12.96 -13.43
CA SER A 43 3.75 14.36 -13.00
C SER A 43 4.98 15.07 -13.59
N LEU A 44 6.12 14.39 -13.68
CA LEU A 44 7.34 14.94 -14.28
C LEU A 44 7.20 15.13 -15.81
N ILE A 45 6.54 14.20 -16.49
CA ILE A 45 6.32 14.28 -17.94
C ILE A 45 5.34 15.40 -18.30
N ASP A 46 4.26 15.58 -17.52
CA ASP A 46 3.27 16.66 -17.72
C ASP A 46 3.86 18.06 -17.50
N SER A 47 4.96 18.18 -16.75
CA SER A 47 5.64 19.46 -16.52
C SER A 47 6.55 19.91 -17.66
N TYR A 48 6.80 19.03 -18.65
CA TYR A 48 7.76 19.25 -19.75
C TYR A 48 7.08 19.32 -21.14
N VAL A 49 5.74 19.36 -21.19
CA VAL A 49 4.91 19.58 -22.40
C VAL A 49 4.26 20.96 -22.35
#